data_AF-A0A9X1AIX7-F1
#
_entry.id   AF-A0A9X1AIX7-F1
#
_cell.length_a   1.000
_cell.length_b   1.000
_cell.length_c   1.000
_cell.angle_alpha   90.00
_cell.angle_beta   90.00
_cell.angle_gamma   90.00
#
_symmetry.space_group_name_H-M   'P 1'
#
loop_
_entity.id
_entity.type
_entity.pdbx_description
1 polymer ?
#
loop_
_entity_poly.entity_id
_entity_poly.type
_entity_poly.pdbx_seq_one_letter_code
_entity_poly.pdbx_strand_id
1 'polypeptide(L)' 'MSEEAEKRTTSLGIRVSPSVKAALEKAAKADMRSTASLTELILIKWLRENGFL' A
#
# COMPACT_ATOMS: atom_id res chain seq x y z
N MET A 1 2.37 -20.20 -13.81
CA MET A 1 3.12 -19.04 -13.27
C MET A 1 3.37 -19.36 -11.81
N SER A 2 4.62 -19.57 -11.40
CA SER A 2 4.96 -20.24 -10.14
C SER A 2 4.63 -19.40 -8.90
N GLU A 3 3.89 -19.96 -7.94
CA GLU A 3 3.52 -19.37 -6.63
C GLU A 3 4.72 -18.88 -5.80
N GLU A 4 5.92 -19.34 -6.13
CA GLU A 4 7.14 -19.06 -5.39
C GLU A 4 7.71 -17.65 -5.66
N ALA A 5 7.31 -17.02 -6.77
CA ALA A 5 7.75 -15.66 -7.12
C ALA A 5 7.05 -14.57 -6.29
N GLU A 6 5.83 -14.80 -5.83
CA GLU A 6 5.00 -13.78 -5.15
C GLU A 6 5.39 -13.56 -3.69
N LYS A 7 6.15 -14.49 -3.08
CA LYS A 7 6.62 -14.38 -1.68
C LYS A 7 7.67 -13.27 -1.48
N ARG A 8 8.26 -12.73 -2.55
CA ARG A 8 9.28 -11.68 -2.46
C ARG A 8 8.63 -10.31 -2.66
N THR A 9 8.56 -9.53 -1.60
CA THR A 9 8.14 -8.13 -1.67
C THR A 9 9.10 -7.33 -2.55
N THR A 10 8.55 -6.59 -3.52
CA THR A 10 9.30 -5.64 -4.35
C THR A 10 9.07 -4.22 -3.83
N SER A 11 10.11 -3.38 -3.84
CA SER A 11 10.01 -2.01 -3.37
C SER A 11 9.25 -1.13 -4.37
N LEU A 12 8.35 -0.28 -3.85
CA LEU A 12 7.63 0.73 -4.62
C LEU A 12 8.06 2.13 -4.15
N GLY A 13 8.85 2.82 -4.97
CA GLY A 13 9.31 4.18 -4.67
C GLY A 13 8.28 5.23 -5.07
N ILE A 14 7.53 5.76 -4.10
CA ILE A 14 6.50 6.79 -4.35
C ILE A 14 6.93 8.14 -3.78
N ARG A 15 6.77 9.20 -4.56
CA ARG A 15 6.84 10.59 -4.08
C ARG A 15 5.44 11.14 -3.89
N VAL A 16 5.18 11.71 -2.71
CA VAL A 16 3.93 12.36 -2.37
C VAL A 16 4.20 13.71 -1.75
N SER A 17 3.19 14.59 -1.73
CA SER A 17 3.30 15.85 -1.00
C SER A 17 3.41 15.60 0.51
N PRO A 18 4.02 16.53 1.28
CA PRO A 18 4.13 16.39 2.73
C PRO A 18 2.77 16.25 3.43
N SER A 19 1.74 16.96 2.94
CA SER A 19 0.39 16.90 3.51
C SER A 19 -0.24 15.52 3.35
N VAL A 20 -0.05 14.88 2.18
CA VAL A 20 -0.54 13.52 1.92
C VAL A 20 0.18 12.52 2.82
N LYS A 21 1.50 12.62 2.97
CA LYS A 21 2.27 11.75 3.86
C LYS A 21 1.77 11.86 5.31
N ALA A 22 1.57 13.07 5.82
CA ALA A 22 1.10 13.29 7.18
C ALA A 22 -0.33 12.75 7.41
N ALA A 23 -1.22 12.89 6.42
CA ALA A 23 -2.57 12.32 6.48
C ALA A 23 -2.53 10.78 6.51
N LEU A 24 -1.69 10.18 5.67
CA LEU A 24 -1.52 8.73 5.61
C LEU A 24 -0.96 8.15 6.91
N GLU A 25 0.03 8.81 7.53
CA GLU A 25 0.59 8.40 8.83
C GLU A 25 -0.45 8.44 9.95
N LYS A 26 -1.30 9.47 9.96
CA LYS A 26 -2.42 9.57 10.92
C LYS A 26 -3.44 8.45 10.71
N ALA A 27 -3.81 8.18 9.45
CA ALA A 27 -4.75 7.12 9.11
C ALA A 27 -4.20 5.74 9.49
N ALA A 28 -2.92 5.47 9.20
CA ALA A 28 -2.25 4.23 9.55
C ALA A 28 -2.25 4.00 11.07
N LYS A 29 -1.95 5.05 11.85
CA LYS A 29 -2.01 4.98 13.32
C LYS A 29 -3.42 4.68 13.83
N ALA A 30 -4.45 5.30 13.26
CA ALA A 30 -5.84 5.05 13.65
C ALA A 30 -6.30 3.62 13.32
N ASP A 31 -5.80 3.04 12.22
CA ASP A 31 -6.07 1.66 11.79
C ASP A 31 -5.14 0.62 12.46
N MET A 32 -4.27 1.04 13.37
CA MET A 32 -3.25 0.20 14.03
C MET A 32 -2.31 -0.54 13.04
N ARG A 33 -1.98 0.10 11.92
CA ARG A 33 -1.09 -0.43 10.88
C ARG A 33 0.14 0.45 10.69
N SER A 34 1.16 -0.13 10.04
CA SER A 34 2.24 0.68 9.47
C SER A 34 1.74 1.46 8.25
N THR A 35 2.39 2.58 7.96
CA THR A 35 2.14 3.37 6.74
C THR A 35 2.27 2.51 5.47
N ALA A 36 3.26 1.61 5.42
CA ALA A 36 3.46 0.72 4.28
C ALA A 36 2.30 -0.27 4.12
N SER A 37 1.90 -0.92 5.21
CA SER A 37 0.81 -1.91 5.20
C SER A 37 -0.55 -1.28 4.85
N LEU A 38 -0.82 -0.06 5.32
CA LEU A 38 -2.03 0.66 4.91
C LEU A 38 -1.97 1.06 3.43
N THR A 39 -0.79 1.50 2.95
CA THR A 39 -0.60 1.84 1.52
C THR A 39 -0.86 0.64 0.64
N GLU A 40 -0.32 -0.53 1.00
CA GLU A 40 -0.52 -1.78 0.29
C GLU A 40 -2.00 -2.20 0.29
N LEU A 41 -2.69 -2.08 1.43
CA LEU A 41 -4.13 -2.36 1.51
C LEU A 41 -4.94 -1.49 0.54
N ILE A 42 -4.69 -0.18 0.55
CA ILE A 42 -5.38 0.79 -0.33
C ILE A 42 -5.09 0.46 -1.80
N LEU A 43 -3.83 0.15 -2.11
CA LEU A 43 -3.40 -0.18 -3.47
C LEU A 43 -4.07 -1.46 -3.97
N ILE A 44 -4.04 -2.54 -3.18
CA ILE A 44 -4.69 -3.81 -3.53
C ILE A 44 -6.19 -3.60 -3.73
N LYS A 45 -6.83 -2.89 -2.81
CA LYS A 45 -8.27 -2.61 -2.90
C LYS A 45 -8.59 -1.89 -4.21
N TRP A 46 -7.87 -0.83 -4.53
CA TRP A 46 -8.07 -0.08 -5.76
C TRP A 46 -7.81 -0.93 -7.01
N LEU A 47 -6.72 -1.71 -7.04
CA LEU A 47 -6.41 -2.58 -8.18
C LEU A 47 -7.50 -3.63 -8.41
N ARG A 48 -8.02 -4.25 -7.34
CA ARG A 48 -9.12 -5.22 -7.43
C ARG A 48 -10.41 -4.61 -7.91
N GLU A 49 -10.78 -3.46 -7.33
CA GLU A 49 -12.01 -2.74 -7.72
C GLU A 49 -12.00 -2.31 -9.19
N ASN A 50 -10.82 -2.14 -9.79
CA ASN A 50 -10.65 -1.76 -11.18
C ASN A 50 -10.26 -2.94 -12.11
N GLY A 51 -10.24 -4.19 -11.61
CA GLY A 51 -9.97 -5.38 -12.40
C GLY A 51 -8.52 -5.56 -12.85
N PHE A 52 -7.57 -4.90 -12.18
CA PHE A 52 -6.12 -5.05 -12.43
C PHE A 52 -5.48 -6.17 -11.59
N LEU A 53 -6.16 -6.61 -10.52
CA LEU A 53 -5.80 -7.75 -9.66
C LEU A 53 -7.07 -8.55 -9.35
#